data_AF-A0A9E3AEL2-F1
#
_entry.id   AF-A0A9E3AEL2-F1
#
_cell.length_a   1.000
_cell.length_b   1.000
_cell.length_c   1.000
_cell.angle_alpha   90.00
_cell.angle_beta   90.00
_cell.angle_gamma   90.00
#
_symmetry.space_group_name_H-M   'P 1'
#
loop_
_entity.id
_entity.type
_entity.pdbx_description
1 polymer ?
#
loop_
_entity_poly.entity_id
_entity_poly.type
_entity_poly.pdbx_seq_one_letter_code
_entity_poly.pdbx_strand_id
1 'polypeptide(L)'
;MKQIAVTSAQALRRVLAELDDQALFRGQVAYYEKDGRPSVITSFDRRGCIPSQMLNWCRYAENVLDTYSSAAGTSLTFTQALLQHYGWRSFYVDCSASAAVSAWFASHVYSERQTVELCEDCEEEPVMLVKRMASYEFAEGDGHLYAFDRAIAEKRVGVTDLAALKIEGARPRTTAQDAWLLGPLNNTEVPMECFIAHITASRSVFRDYAAEEGLTDTDRLFPPTKDDPILRALLGLPWKKINHPENKVGMPVFQRALDLPEYHDSFGKIASRGTAFFQGARVADRGSIDGERYGGIVVQVPEQALFGTADGVPLYFPKVGELLAEHRSVAFESTSLSSTSTCEAEYFIKRGSW
;
A
#
# COMPACT_ATOMS: atom_id res chain seq x y z
N MET A 1 -13.25 20.11 19.98
CA MET A 1 -13.43 18.66 20.16
C MET A 1 -14.23 18.35 21.43
N LYS A 2 -15.34 17.61 21.30
CA LYS A 2 -16.11 17.04 22.42
C LYS A 2 -15.47 15.72 22.89
N GLN A 3 -15.46 15.48 24.20
CA GLN A 3 -15.05 14.20 24.80
C GLN A 3 -16.30 13.46 25.26
N ILE A 4 -16.55 12.25 24.75
CA ILE A 4 -17.84 11.56 24.93
C ILE A 4 -17.58 10.09 25.29
N ALA A 5 -18.08 9.66 26.46
CA ALA A 5 -18.09 8.25 26.82
C ALA A 5 -19.46 7.65 26.55
N VAL A 6 -19.51 6.48 25.91
CA VAL A 6 -20.77 5.75 25.65
C VAL A 6 -20.69 4.32 26.17
N THR A 7 -21.83 3.79 26.60
CA THR A 7 -21.93 2.47 27.27
C THR A 7 -22.74 1.44 26.51
N SER A 8 -23.35 1.80 25.37
CA SER A 8 -24.14 0.90 24.53
C SER A 8 -24.14 1.31 23.07
N ALA A 9 -24.42 0.36 22.16
CA ALA A 9 -24.51 0.62 20.72
C ALA A 9 -25.60 1.67 20.39
N GLN A 10 -26.72 1.63 21.13
CA GLN A 10 -27.78 2.63 20.97
C GLN A 10 -27.34 4.04 21.42
N ALA A 11 -26.55 4.15 22.50
CA ALA A 11 -25.99 5.44 22.91
C ALA A 11 -25.00 5.97 21.85
N LEU A 12 -24.13 5.10 21.33
CA LEU A 12 -23.23 5.43 20.23
C LEU A 12 -24.00 5.96 19.01
N ARG A 13 -25.04 5.24 18.57
CA ARG A 13 -25.90 5.65 17.44
C ARG A 13 -26.50 7.05 17.62
N ARG A 14 -26.97 7.38 18.83
CA ARG A 14 -27.52 8.72 19.13
C ARG A 14 -26.44 9.81 19.02
N VAL A 15 -25.25 9.56 19.58
CA VAL A 15 -24.14 10.53 19.48
C VAL A 15 -23.72 10.73 18.03
N LEU A 16 -23.62 9.66 17.25
CA LEU A 16 -23.26 9.74 15.83
C LEU A 16 -24.30 10.51 15.01
N ALA A 17 -25.59 10.38 15.32
CA ALA A 17 -26.66 11.13 14.65
C ALA A 17 -26.64 12.64 14.95
N GLU A 18 -25.92 13.09 15.99
CA GLU A 18 -25.72 14.51 16.30
C GLU A 18 -24.49 15.10 15.60
N LEU A 19 -23.67 14.27 14.94
CA LEU A 19 -22.51 14.71 14.19
C LEU A 19 -22.92 15.11 12.77
N ASP A 20 -22.13 16.00 12.16
CA ASP A 20 -22.35 16.47 10.80
C ASP A 20 -22.28 15.30 9.80
N ASP A 21 -23.18 15.27 8.81
CA ASP A 21 -23.18 14.32 7.69
C ASP A 21 -21.87 14.37 6.87
N GLN A 22 -21.09 15.44 7.00
CA GLN A 22 -19.77 15.58 6.39
C GLN A 22 -18.62 15.20 7.33
N ALA A 23 -18.88 14.50 8.44
CA ALA A 23 -17.83 14.02 9.33
C ALA A 23 -17.05 12.84 8.72
N LEU A 24 -15.73 12.80 8.94
CA LEU A 24 -14.90 11.63 8.68
C LEU A 24 -14.55 10.94 10.00
N PHE A 25 -14.58 9.62 10.01
CA PHE A 25 -14.40 8.81 11.21
C PHE A 25 -13.09 8.04 11.17
N ARG A 26 -12.47 7.85 12.33
CA ARG A 26 -11.33 6.95 12.50
C ARG A 26 -11.49 6.13 13.77
N GLY A 27 -11.46 4.81 13.63
CA GLY A 27 -11.41 3.87 14.74
C GLY A 27 -10.00 3.39 15.04
N GLN A 28 -9.69 3.22 16.32
CA GLN A 28 -8.47 2.53 16.74
C GLN A 28 -8.62 1.95 18.15
N VAL A 29 -7.97 0.81 18.35
CA VAL A 29 -7.92 0.10 19.64
C VAL A 29 -6.91 0.69 20.63
N ALA A 30 -6.02 1.56 20.16
CA ALA A 30 -4.98 2.20 20.97
C ALA A 30 -5.24 3.70 21.08
N TYR A 31 -5.11 4.25 22.29
CA TYR A 31 -5.08 5.69 22.53
C TYR A 31 -3.65 6.21 22.43
N TYR A 32 -3.45 7.24 21.63
CA TYR A 32 -2.19 7.97 21.58
C TYR A 32 -2.45 9.39 22.02
N GLU A 33 -1.65 9.88 22.95
CA GLU A 33 -1.73 11.25 23.44
C GLU A 33 -0.37 11.94 23.38
N LYS A 34 -0.43 13.25 23.18
CA LYS A 34 0.70 14.16 23.28
C LYS A 34 0.23 15.42 24.00
N ASP A 35 0.93 15.79 25.07
CA ASP A 35 0.60 16.96 25.88
C ASP A 35 -0.86 16.98 26.38
N GLY A 36 -1.39 15.81 26.75
CA GLY A 36 -2.76 15.63 27.24
C GLY A 36 -3.85 15.79 26.17
N ARG A 37 -3.49 15.72 24.88
CA ARG A 37 -4.42 15.80 23.74
C ARG A 37 -4.30 14.55 22.86
N PRO A 38 -5.37 14.14 22.16
CA PRO A 38 -5.26 13.06 21.19
C PRO A 38 -4.21 13.37 20.12
N SER A 39 -3.31 12.42 19.89
CA SER A 39 -2.29 12.50 18.85
C SER A 39 -2.63 11.48 17.76
N VAL A 40 -3.01 11.97 16.58
CA VAL A 40 -3.24 11.14 15.40
C VAL A 40 -2.13 11.45 14.40
N ILE A 41 -1.20 10.50 14.27
CA ILE A 41 0.00 10.60 13.42
C ILE A 41 0.03 9.48 12.38
N THR A 42 0.89 9.67 11.39
CA THR A 42 1.01 8.75 10.25
C THR A 42 1.68 7.44 10.65
N SER A 43 1.62 6.45 9.76
CA SER A 43 2.38 5.20 9.93
C SER A 43 3.89 5.43 9.78
N PHE A 44 4.32 6.41 8.97
CA PHE A 44 5.72 6.82 8.84
C PHE A 44 6.26 7.49 10.10
N ASP A 45 5.51 8.40 10.72
CA ASP A 45 5.97 9.04 11.96
C ASP A 45 6.19 8.03 13.09
N ARG A 46 5.39 6.95 13.09
CA ARG A 46 5.48 5.89 14.10
C ARG A 46 6.57 4.86 13.83
N ARG A 47 6.85 4.54 12.56
CA ARG A 47 7.65 3.37 12.19
C ARG A 47 8.77 3.65 11.18
N GLY A 48 8.96 4.92 10.80
CA GLY A 48 9.89 5.36 9.77
C GLY A 48 9.39 5.11 8.35
N CYS A 49 9.99 5.86 7.41
CA CYS A 49 9.87 5.62 5.97
C CYS A 49 10.92 4.59 5.53
N ILE A 50 10.58 3.78 4.52
CA ILE A 50 11.54 2.96 3.77
C ILE A 50 11.61 3.55 2.34
N PRO A 51 12.51 4.52 2.07
CA PRO A 51 12.45 5.33 0.85
C PRO A 51 12.57 4.53 -0.45
N SER A 52 13.42 3.49 -0.48
CA SER A 52 13.58 2.60 -1.65
C SER A 52 12.29 1.86 -1.99
N GLN A 53 11.57 1.40 -0.98
CA GLN A 53 10.28 0.75 -1.19
C GLN A 53 9.25 1.79 -1.64
N MET A 54 9.16 2.94 -0.98
CA MET A 54 8.22 4.01 -1.35
C MET A 54 8.31 4.42 -2.83
N LEU A 55 9.52 4.59 -3.38
CA LEU A 55 9.71 4.96 -4.79
C LEU A 55 9.29 3.86 -5.77
N ASN A 56 9.75 2.63 -5.55
CA ASN A 56 9.37 1.49 -6.38
C ASN A 56 7.84 1.27 -6.34
N TRP A 57 7.26 1.43 -5.16
CA TRP A 57 5.83 1.28 -4.93
C TRP A 57 4.99 2.33 -5.65
N CYS A 58 5.34 3.62 -5.58
CA CYS A 58 4.62 4.66 -6.32
C CYS A 58 4.61 4.35 -7.81
N ARG A 59 5.75 3.90 -8.35
CA ARG A 59 5.89 3.57 -9.78
C ARG A 59 5.12 2.33 -10.22
N TYR A 60 5.12 1.26 -9.41
CA TYR A 60 4.34 0.06 -9.73
C TYR A 60 2.84 0.33 -9.62
N ALA A 61 2.44 1.07 -8.60
CA ALA A 61 1.07 1.41 -8.36
C ALA A 61 0.53 2.34 -9.45
N GLU A 62 1.25 3.40 -9.84
CA GLU A 62 0.86 4.27 -10.97
C GLU A 62 0.47 3.45 -12.21
N ASN A 63 1.36 2.58 -12.70
CA ASN A 63 1.11 1.80 -13.90
C ASN A 63 -0.09 0.84 -13.76
N VAL A 64 -0.25 0.23 -12.59
CA VAL A 64 -1.35 -0.70 -12.31
C VAL A 64 -2.69 0.06 -12.16
N LEU A 65 -2.65 1.24 -11.57
CA LEU A 65 -3.81 2.06 -11.23
C LEU A 65 -4.28 2.92 -12.40
N ASP A 66 -3.40 3.28 -13.34
CA ASP A 66 -3.77 3.92 -14.60
C ASP A 66 -4.80 3.08 -15.38
N THR A 67 -4.78 1.75 -15.21
CA THR A 67 -5.77 0.85 -15.83
C THR A 67 -7.18 1.03 -15.25
N TYR A 68 -7.28 1.56 -14.03
CA TYR A 68 -8.55 1.78 -13.31
C TYR A 68 -8.92 3.25 -13.16
N SER A 69 -8.04 4.15 -13.60
CA SER A 69 -8.21 5.59 -13.48
C SER A 69 -8.69 6.18 -14.80
N SER A 70 -9.51 7.23 -14.75
CA SER A 70 -9.99 7.90 -15.96
C SER A 70 -8.82 8.54 -16.72
N ALA A 71 -9.01 8.83 -18.02
CA ALA A 71 -7.98 9.36 -18.93
C ALA A 71 -7.27 10.66 -18.48
N ALA A 72 -7.69 11.27 -17.36
CA ALA A 72 -7.04 12.43 -16.74
C ALA A 72 -5.81 12.08 -15.88
N GLY A 73 -5.53 10.78 -15.65
CA GLY A 73 -4.40 10.30 -14.87
C GLY A 73 -4.60 10.45 -13.36
N THR A 74 -3.93 9.59 -12.59
CA THR A 74 -3.90 9.66 -11.12
C THR A 74 -2.72 10.50 -10.62
N SER A 75 -2.98 11.43 -9.69
CA SER A 75 -1.89 12.19 -9.06
C SER A 75 -1.04 11.29 -8.14
N LEU A 76 0.24 11.63 -7.96
CA LEU A 76 1.12 10.93 -7.02
C LEU A 76 0.53 10.88 -5.60
N THR A 77 -0.14 11.95 -5.18
CA THR A 77 -0.89 12.05 -3.91
C THR A 77 -1.96 10.95 -3.81
N PHE A 78 -2.77 10.79 -4.87
CA PHE A 78 -3.81 9.77 -4.91
C PHE A 78 -3.21 8.35 -4.88
N THR A 79 -2.17 8.10 -5.66
CA THR A 79 -1.47 6.81 -5.67
C THR A 79 -0.93 6.45 -4.29
N GLN A 80 -0.29 7.40 -3.60
CA GLN A 80 0.23 7.17 -2.24
C GLN A 80 -0.89 6.94 -1.21
N ALA A 81 -1.98 7.71 -1.29
CA ALA A 81 -3.15 7.53 -0.45
C ALA A 81 -3.78 6.15 -0.66
N LEU A 82 -3.91 5.70 -1.92
CA LEU A 82 -4.44 4.38 -2.24
C LEU A 82 -3.53 3.27 -1.73
N LEU A 83 -2.22 3.37 -1.92
CA LEU A 83 -1.26 2.40 -1.41
C LEU A 83 -1.33 2.27 0.12
N GLN A 84 -1.39 3.40 0.84
CA GLN A 84 -1.60 3.42 2.28
C GLN A 84 -2.83 2.63 2.68
N HIS A 85 -3.95 2.86 1.99
CA HIS A 85 -5.21 2.18 2.25
C HIS A 85 -5.13 0.66 2.05
N TYR A 86 -4.27 0.19 1.13
CA TYR A 86 -4.03 -1.23 0.94
C TYR A 86 -3.11 -1.86 2.00
N GLY A 87 -2.54 -1.07 2.90
CA GLY A 87 -1.70 -1.52 4.02
C GLY A 87 -0.22 -1.20 3.86
N TRP A 88 0.12 -0.31 2.93
CA TRP A 88 1.45 0.32 2.90
C TRP A 88 1.58 1.36 4.02
N ARG A 89 2.82 1.75 4.34
CA ARG A 89 3.09 2.87 5.26
C ARG A 89 3.28 4.16 4.47
N SER A 90 2.77 5.29 4.95
CA SER A 90 2.81 6.56 4.23
C SER A 90 2.61 7.75 5.17
N PHE A 91 2.41 8.93 4.57
CA PHE A 91 2.12 10.21 5.18
C PHE A 91 0.62 10.46 5.46
N TYR A 92 -0.26 9.48 5.25
CA TYR A 92 -1.70 9.69 5.41
C TYR A 92 -2.25 8.99 6.64
N VAL A 93 -3.44 9.44 7.05
CA VAL A 93 -4.25 8.84 8.11
C VAL A 93 -5.54 8.30 7.50
N ASP A 94 -5.72 6.98 7.55
CA ASP A 94 -6.96 6.30 7.15
C ASP A 94 -8.14 6.76 8.00
N CYS A 95 -9.20 7.16 7.29
CA CYS A 95 -10.52 7.52 7.81
C CYS A 95 -11.60 6.87 6.92
N SER A 96 -12.84 6.93 7.38
CA SER A 96 -14.01 6.45 6.66
C SER A 96 -15.14 7.46 6.75
N ALA A 97 -15.94 7.60 5.70
CA ALA A 97 -17.22 8.30 5.81
C ALA A 97 -18.27 7.48 6.58
N SER A 98 -18.03 6.18 6.79
CA SER A 98 -18.88 5.30 7.59
C SER A 98 -18.38 5.18 9.02
N ALA A 99 -19.21 5.64 9.96
CA ALA A 99 -18.98 5.43 11.39
C ALA A 99 -18.98 3.94 11.76
N ALA A 100 -19.71 3.09 11.03
CA ALA A 100 -19.75 1.64 11.25
C ALA A 100 -18.39 0.99 10.94
N VAL A 101 -17.78 1.35 9.81
CA VAL A 101 -16.43 0.89 9.43
C VAL A 101 -15.43 1.29 10.50
N SER A 102 -15.49 2.54 10.95
CA SER A 102 -14.59 3.03 12.00
C SER A 102 -14.86 2.37 13.35
N ALA A 103 -16.11 2.10 13.73
CA ALA A 103 -16.41 1.33 14.94
C ALA A 103 -15.83 -0.10 14.87
N TRP A 104 -15.86 -0.73 13.70
CA TRP A 104 -15.22 -2.03 13.52
C TRP A 104 -13.71 -1.97 13.81
N PHE A 105 -12.99 -0.95 13.31
CA PHE A 105 -11.57 -0.73 13.62
C PHE A 105 -11.29 -0.30 15.06
N ALA A 106 -12.26 0.32 15.73
CA ALA A 106 -12.17 0.64 17.15
C ALA A 106 -12.34 -0.60 18.06
N SER A 107 -12.82 -1.73 17.52
CA SER A 107 -13.07 -2.97 18.27
C SER A 107 -12.11 -4.13 17.94
N HIS A 108 -11.61 -4.21 16.71
CA HIS A 108 -10.77 -5.32 16.27
C HIS A 108 -9.29 -4.96 16.30
N VAL A 109 -8.48 -5.85 16.89
CA VAL A 109 -7.03 -5.71 17.01
C VAL A 109 -6.37 -6.35 15.79
N TYR A 110 -5.52 -5.56 15.12
CA TYR A 110 -4.68 -6.04 14.01
C TYR A 110 -3.55 -6.92 14.53
N SER A 111 -3.33 -8.06 13.88
CA SER A 111 -2.15 -8.89 14.05
C SER A 111 -1.56 -9.27 12.69
N GLU A 112 -0.25 -9.50 12.63
CA GLU A 112 0.42 -9.94 11.41
C GLU A 112 1.48 -10.99 11.72
N ARG A 113 1.71 -11.89 10.77
CA ARG A 113 2.77 -12.89 10.82
C ARG A 113 3.36 -13.10 9.43
N GLN A 114 4.66 -13.36 9.39
CA GLN A 114 5.30 -13.84 8.18
C GLN A 114 5.05 -15.34 8.03
N THR A 115 4.70 -15.76 6.82
CA THR A 115 4.55 -17.17 6.45
C THR A 115 5.49 -17.50 5.30
N VAL A 116 5.96 -18.75 5.26
CA VAL A 116 6.75 -19.28 4.15
C VAL A 116 6.00 -20.45 3.58
N GLU A 117 5.58 -20.32 2.32
CA GLU A 117 4.89 -21.38 1.58
C GLU A 117 5.87 -22.08 0.65
N LEU A 118 5.78 -23.40 0.61
CA LEU A 118 6.51 -24.23 -0.34
C LEU A 118 5.63 -24.48 -1.57
N CYS A 119 6.06 -23.98 -2.71
CA CYS A 119 5.31 -24.02 -3.97
C CYS A 119 6.23 -24.47 -5.11
N GLU A 120 5.63 -24.58 -6.29
CA GLU A 120 6.28 -24.83 -7.57
C GLU A 120 5.99 -23.64 -8.50
N ASP A 121 6.94 -23.26 -9.35
CA ASP A 121 6.68 -22.31 -10.43
C ASP A 121 5.88 -22.98 -11.57
N CYS A 122 5.64 -22.24 -12.67
CA CYS A 122 4.85 -22.77 -13.78
C CYS A 122 5.55 -23.87 -14.61
N GLU A 123 6.85 -24.09 -14.38
CA GLU A 123 7.68 -25.17 -14.92
C GLU A 123 7.87 -26.31 -13.90
N GLU A 124 7.13 -26.28 -12.79
CA GLU A 124 7.22 -27.22 -11.68
C GLU A 124 8.54 -27.14 -10.88
N GLU A 125 9.31 -26.06 -11.03
CA GLU A 125 10.54 -25.85 -10.27
C GLU A 125 10.22 -25.37 -8.84
N PRO A 126 10.88 -25.92 -7.82
CA PRO A 126 10.52 -25.68 -6.42
C PRO A 126 10.92 -24.26 -5.97
N VAL A 127 9.99 -23.54 -5.36
CA VAL A 127 10.18 -22.17 -4.86
C VAL A 127 9.59 -21.99 -3.46
N MET A 128 10.16 -21.06 -2.70
CA MET A 128 9.59 -20.62 -1.41
C MET A 128 9.01 -19.21 -1.53
N LEU A 129 7.78 -19.02 -1.06
CA LEU A 129 7.09 -17.73 -1.09
C LEU A 129 6.92 -17.19 0.32
N VAL A 130 7.48 -16.01 0.57
CA VAL A 130 7.33 -15.27 1.82
C VAL A 130 6.15 -14.31 1.69
N LYS A 131 5.16 -14.47 2.56
CA LYS A 131 3.97 -13.60 2.62
C LYS A 131 3.80 -12.99 4.00
N ARG A 132 3.34 -11.74 4.03
CA ARG A 132 2.88 -11.05 5.24
C ARG A 132 1.38 -11.27 5.41
N MET A 133 1.02 -12.25 6.22
CA MET A 133 -0.38 -12.56 6.51
C MET A 133 -0.88 -11.69 7.66
N ALA A 134 -2.07 -11.12 7.52
CA ALA A 134 -2.68 -10.27 8.51
C ALA A 134 -4.07 -10.76 8.92
N SER A 135 -4.44 -10.50 10.17
CA SER A 135 -5.78 -10.76 10.68
C SER A 135 -6.24 -9.63 11.60
N TYR A 136 -7.57 -9.57 11.78
CA TYR A 136 -8.21 -8.70 12.74
C TYR A 136 -9.08 -9.57 13.65
N GLU A 137 -8.84 -9.47 14.96
CA GLU A 137 -9.56 -10.28 15.94
C GLU A 137 -10.14 -9.37 17.02
N PHE A 138 -11.34 -9.69 17.46
CA PHE A 138 -11.92 -9.00 18.61
C PHE A 138 -11.11 -9.32 19.87
N ALA A 139 -10.79 -8.28 20.64
CA ALA A 139 -10.21 -8.43 21.98
C ALA A 139 -10.84 -7.41 22.92
N GLU A 140 -11.11 -7.81 24.16
CA GLU A 140 -11.64 -6.92 25.19
C GLU A 140 -10.74 -5.71 25.47
N GLY A 141 -11.33 -4.64 26.01
CA GLY A 141 -10.66 -3.39 26.35
C GLY A 141 -11.40 -2.17 25.82
N ASP A 142 -10.73 -1.02 25.84
CA ASP A 142 -11.30 0.23 25.35
C ASP A 142 -11.01 0.45 23.86
N GLY A 143 -11.98 1.04 23.19
CA GLY A 143 -11.87 1.51 21.80
C GLY A 143 -11.97 3.03 21.73
N HIS A 144 -11.45 3.58 20.65
CA HIS A 144 -11.47 5.01 20.39
C HIS A 144 -12.01 5.28 18.99
N LEU A 145 -13.03 6.12 18.91
CA LEU A 145 -13.61 6.61 17.67
C LEU A 145 -13.44 8.12 17.62
N TYR A 146 -12.70 8.62 16.62
CA TYR A 146 -12.54 10.04 16.37
C TYR A 146 -13.44 10.47 15.22
N ALA A 147 -14.03 11.66 15.35
CA ALA A 147 -14.78 12.31 14.28
C ALA A 147 -14.09 13.62 13.90
N PHE A 148 -13.88 13.81 12.60
CA PHE A 148 -13.21 14.97 12.03
C PHE A 148 -14.16 15.78 11.14
N ASP A 149 -14.01 17.10 11.17
CA ASP A 149 -14.68 18.01 10.26
C ASP A 149 -13.96 17.96 8.91
N ARG A 150 -14.62 17.42 7.88
CA ARG A 150 -14.02 17.26 6.55
C ARG A 150 -13.67 18.60 5.92
N ALA A 151 -14.49 19.63 6.07
CA ALA A 151 -14.25 20.93 5.45
C ALA A 151 -13.06 21.66 6.08
N ILE A 152 -12.87 21.52 7.40
CA ILE A 152 -11.68 22.01 8.09
C ILE A 152 -10.47 21.17 7.70
N ALA A 153 -10.58 19.84 7.72
CA ALA A 153 -9.48 18.95 7.36
C ALA A 153 -8.96 19.19 5.93
N GLU A 154 -9.87 19.37 4.96
CA GLU A 154 -9.55 19.70 3.58
C GLU A 154 -8.70 20.97 3.47
N LYS A 155 -9.06 22.02 4.22
CA LYS A 155 -8.33 23.30 4.22
C LYS A 155 -6.99 23.23 4.96
N ARG A 156 -6.87 22.38 5.97
CA ARG A 156 -5.72 22.37 6.90
C ARG A 156 -4.65 21.37 6.53
N VAL A 157 -5.05 20.18 6.06
CA VAL A 157 -4.14 19.06 5.78
C VAL A 157 -4.39 18.39 4.43
N GLY A 158 -5.53 18.64 3.81
CA GLY A 158 -5.97 17.93 2.62
C GLY A 158 -6.74 16.66 2.95
N VAL A 159 -7.66 16.31 2.05
CA VAL A 159 -8.49 15.10 2.11
C VAL A 159 -8.46 14.43 0.74
N THR A 160 -8.36 13.10 0.71
CA THR A 160 -8.46 12.31 -0.53
C THR A 160 -9.63 11.34 -0.40
N ASP A 161 -10.61 11.47 -1.29
CA ASP A 161 -11.73 10.52 -1.43
C ASP A 161 -11.30 9.33 -2.30
N LEU A 162 -11.07 8.18 -1.67
CA LEU A 162 -10.77 6.96 -2.42
C LEU A 162 -12.04 6.18 -2.77
N ALA A 163 -13.14 6.37 -2.04
CA ALA A 163 -14.43 5.74 -2.33
C ALA A 163 -15.04 6.23 -3.65
N ALA A 164 -14.61 7.40 -4.13
CA ALA A 164 -14.91 7.90 -5.47
C ALA A 164 -14.41 6.96 -6.59
N LEU A 165 -13.38 6.15 -6.35
CA LEU A 165 -12.89 5.16 -7.30
C LEU A 165 -13.83 3.94 -7.36
N LYS A 166 -14.82 4.02 -8.25
CA LYS A 166 -15.81 2.96 -8.48
C LYS A 166 -15.40 2.14 -9.70
N ILE A 167 -15.43 0.82 -9.55
CA ILE A 167 -15.19 -0.14 -10.62
C ILE A 167 -16.46 -0.97 -10.80
N GLU A 168 -17.06 -0.91 -11.99
CA GLU A 168 -18.32 -1.59 -12.26
C GLU A 168 -18.19 -3.10 -12.07
N GLY A 169 -19.18 -3.71 -11.39
CA GLY A 169 -19.20 -5.15 -11.11
C GLY A 169 -18.16 -5.62 -10.08
N ALA A 170 -17.41 -4.71 -9.46
CA ALA A 170 -16.41 -5.02 -8.44
C ALA A 170 -16.72 -4.34 -7.10
N ARG A 171 -16.07 -4.81 -6.05
CA ARG A 171 -16.14 -4.23 -4.70
C ARG A 171 -14.71 -4.03 -4.18
N PRO A 172 -13.99 -3.00 -4.66
CA PRO A 172 -12.67 -2.69 -4.13
C PRO A 172 -12.74 -2.26 -2.67
N ARG A 173 -11.65 -2.47 -1.92
CA ARG A 173 -11.54 -2.08 -0.50
C ARG A 173 -11.91 -0.62 -0.24
N THR A 174 -11.56 0.27 -1.17
CA THR A 174 -11.88 1.71 -1.10
C THR A 174 -13.38 1.96 -0.94
N THR A 175 -14.21 1.23 -1.69
CA THR A 175 -15.67 1.29 -1.59
C THR A 175 -16.22 0.50 -0.40
N ALA A 176 -15.62 -0.65 -0.08
CA ALA A 176 -16.06 -1.48 1.04
C ALA A 176 -15.88 -0.80 2.41
N GLN A 177 -14.93 0.13 2.50
CA GLN A 177 -14.60 0.86 3.73
C GLN A 177 -15.04 2.34 3.69
N ASP A 178 -15.75 2.79 2.65
CA ASP A 178 -16.03 4.21 2.40
C ASP A 178 -14.79 5.08 2.68
N ALA A 179 -13.68 4.74 2.01
CA ALA A 179 -12.34 5.14 2.40
C ALA A 179 -12.01 6.61 2.07
N TRP A 180 -11.48 7.30 3.08
CA TRP A 180 -10.96 8.67 3.00
C TRP A 180 -9.60 8.77 3.68
N LEU A 181 -8.70 9.57 3.12
CA LEU A 181 -7.37 9.77 3.69
C LEU A 181 -7.18 11.24 4.07
N LEU A 182 -6.75 11.50 5.31
CA LEU A 182 -6.30 12.83 5.74
C LEU A 182 -4.81 12.97 5.46
N GLY A 183 -4.40 14.13 4.94
CA GLY A 183 -3.01 14.46 4.68
C GLY A 183 -2.70 14.73 3.20
N PRO A 184 -1.40 14.74 2.84
CA PRO A 184 -0.27 14.20 3.61
C PRO A 184 0.09 15.04 4.85
N LEU A 185 0.37 14.37 5.97
CA LEU A 185 0.88 14.97 7.20
C LEU A 185 2.41 14.89 7.19
N ASN A 186 3.07 16.02 6.91
CA ASN A 186 4.51 16.10 6.71
C ASN A 186 5.30 16.09 8.04
N ASN A 187 5.29 14.95 8.75
CA ASN A 187 5.83 14.79 10.11
C ASN A 187 5.10 15.64 11.17
N THR A 188 3.80 15.80 11.00
CA THR A 188 2.92 16.54 11.91
C THR A 188 1.71 15.69 12.26
N GLU A 189 0.96 16.12 13.29
CA GLU A 189 -0.27 15.46 13.72
C GLU A 189 -1.48 16.07 12.99
N VAL A 190 -2.62 15.35 12.99
CA VAL A 190 -3.89 15.97 12.58
C VAL A 190 -4.16 17.18 13.49
N PRO A 191 -4.40 18.39 12.94
CA PRO A 191 -4.63 19.58 13.75
C PRO A 191 -5.88 19.47 14.63
N MET A 192 -5.83 20.01 15.85
CA MET A 192 -6.91 19.91 16.83
C MET A 192 -8.22 20.55 16.35
N GLU A 193 -8.13 21.58 15.52
CA GLU A 193 -9.29 22.22 14.88
C GLU A 193 -10.06 21.27 13.96
N CYS A 194 -9.44 20.20 13.44
CA CYS A 194 -10.11 19.20 12.64
C CYS A 194 -11.00 18.28 13.49
N PHE A 195 -10.77 18.17 14.80
CA PHE A 195 -11.50 17.21 15.65
C PHE A 195 -12.85 17.76 16.13
N ILE A 196 -13.92 17.09 15.71
CA ILE A 196 -15.29 17.32 16.21
C ILE A 196 -15.45 16.62 17.56
N ALA A 197 -15.16 15.33 17.63
CA ALA A 197 -15.38 14.51 18.82
C ALA A 197 -14.36 13.38 18.97
N HIS A 198 -14.11 13.00 20.21
CA HIS A 198 -13.45 11.77 20.62
C HIS A 198 -14.44 10.97 21.47
N ILE A 199 -14.85 9.82 20.93
CA ILE A 199 -15.82 8.93 21.55
C ILE A 199 -15.08 7.70 22.08
N THR A 200 -15.28 7.40 23.37
CA THR A 200 -14.67 6.25 24.05
C THR A 200 -15.74 5.31 24.56
N ALA A 201 -15.48 4.01 24.43
CA ALA A 201 -16.35 2.95 24.90
C ALA A 201 -15.57 1.64 25.02
N SER A 202 -16.17 0.64 25.69
CA SER A 202 -15.72 -0.74 25.56
C SER A 202 -15.74 -1.15 24.08
N ARG A 203 -14.75 -1.94 23.64
CA ARG A 203 -14.69 -2.50 22.28
C ARG A 203 -15.92 -3.31 21.92
N SER A 204 -16.57 -3.95 22.91
CA SER A 204 -17.84 -4.65 22.69
C SER A 204 -18.94 -3.73 22.17
N VAL A 205 -19.02 -2.49 22.67
CA VAL A 205 -20.00 -1.49 22.19
C VAL A 205 -19.78 -1.16 20.71
N PHE A 206 -18.52 -0.96 20.30
CA PHE A 206 -18.19 -0.66 18.92
C PHE A 206 -18.40 -1.87 17.99
N ARG A 207 -18.05 -3.08 18.46
CA ARG A 207 -18.31 -4.34 17.74
C ARG A 207 -19.81 -4.52 17.50
N ASP A 208 -20.61 -4.36 18.54
CA ASP A 208 -22.07 -4.57 18.47
C ASP A 208 -22.72 -3.55 17.54
N TYR A 209 -22.31 -2.29 17.60
CA TYR A 209 -22.75 -1.25 16.65
C TYR A 209 -22.37 -1.60 15.20
N ALA A 210 -21.12 -2.00 14.94
CA ALA A 210 -20.68 -2.39 13.60
C ALA A 210 -21.46 -3.62 13.07
N ALA A 211 -21.74 -4.59 13.94
CA ALA A 211 -22.53 -5.78 13.61
C ALA A 211 -23.99 -5.45 13.29
N GLU A 212 -24.63 -4.52 14.03
CA GLU A 212 -25.97 -4.00 13.73
C GLU A 212 -26.05 -3.36 12.34
N GLU A 213 -24.95 -2.77 11.87
CA GLU A 213 -24.81 -2.18 10.52
C GLU A 213 -24.31 -3.19 9.47
N GLY A 214 -24.23 -4.48 9.82
CA GLY A 214 -23.90 -5.58 8.91
C GLY A 214 -22.41 -5.92 8.76
N LEU A 215 -21.53 -5.30 9.55
CA LEU A 215 -20.09 -5.55 9.55
C LEU A 215 -19.72 -6.62 10.58
N THR A 216 -19.96 -7.87 10.22
CA THR A 216 -19.81 -9.04 11.13
C THR A 216 -18.53 -9.84 10.90
N ASP A 217 -17.85 -9.64 9.78
CA ASP A 217 -16.65 -10.38 9.39
C ASP A 217 -15.65 -9.48 8.64
N THR A 218 -14.40 -9.94 8.55
CA THR A 218 -13.30 -9.22 7.89
C THR A 218 -13.54 -9.04 6.39
N ASP A 219 -14.16 -10.00 5.71
CA ASP A 219 -14.38 -9.96 4.25
C ASP A 219 -15.31 -8.81 3.85
N ARG A 220 -16.17 -8.36 4.76
CA ARG A 220 -17.00 -7.17 4.53
C ARG A 220 -16.16 -5.92 4.28
N LEU A 221 -15.06 -5.76 5.01
CA LEU A 221 -14.16 -4.59 4.90
C LEU A 221 -12.94 -4.86 4.03
N PHE A 222 -12.52 -6.12 3.91
CA PHE A 222 -11.37 -6.55 3.14
C PHE A 222 -11.84 -7.56 2.09
N PRO A 223 -12.35 -7.11 0.94
CA PRO A 223 -12.79 -8.02 -0.10
C PRO A 223 -11.62 -8.82 -0.66
N PRO A 224 -11.82 -10.12 -0.99
CA PRO A 224 -10.78 -10.94 -1.61
C PRO A 224 -10.47 -10.49 -3.04
N THR A 225 -9.34 -10.95 -3.60
CA THR A 225 -8.86 -10.59 -4.94
C THR A 225 -9.85 -10.88 -6.09
N LYS A 226 -10.81 -11.79 -5.89
CA LYS A 226 -11.90 -12.04 -6.85
C LYS A 226 -12.87 -10.86 -6.97
N ASP A 227 -13.05 -10.11 -5.89
CA ASP A 227 -14.01 -9.01 -5.78
C ASP A 227 -13.30 -7.64 -5.83
N ASP A 228 -12.00 -7.61 -5.50
CA ASP A 228 -11.15 -6.43 -5.51
C ASP A 228 -10.08 -6.49 -6.62
N PRO A 229 -10.36 -5.90 -7.81
CA PRO A 229 -9.43 -5.90 -8.93
C PRO A 229 -8.17 -5.06 -8.68
N ILE A 230 -8.23 -4.07 -7.79
CA ILE A 230 -7.06 -3.27 -7.41
C ILE A 230 -6.12 -4.12 -6.57
N LEU A 231 -6.63 -4.78 -5.52
CA LEU A 231 -5.85 -5.73 -4.74
C LEU A 231 -5.25 -6.83 -5.60
N ARG A 232 -6.06 -7.41 -6.51
CA ARG A 232 -5.60 -8.44 -7.46
C ARG A 232 -4.43 -7.94 -8.29
N ALA A 233 -4.49 -6.72 -8.79
CA ALA A 233 -3.43 -6.16 -9.63
C ALA A 233 -2.18 -5.81 -8.83
N LEU A 234 -2.32 -5.28 -7.61
CA LEU A 234 -1.21 -5.01 -6.69
C LEU A 234 -0.49 -6.32 -6.28
N LEU A 235 -1.24 -7.37 -5.96
CA LEU A 235 -0.67 -8.69 -5.65
C LEU A 235 -0.18 -9.43 -6.90
N GLY A 236 -0.66 -9.07 -8.08
CA GLY A 236 -0.24 -9.64 -9.37
C GLY A 236 1.13 -9.18 -9.85
N LEU A 237 1.75 -8.21 -9.16
CA LEU A 237 3.10 -7.77 -9.47
C LEU A 237 4.12 -8.92 -9.30
N PRO A 238 5.22 -8.92 -10.08
CA PRO A 238 6.23 -9.96 -10.01
C PRO A 238 6.78 -10.14 -8.60
N TRP A 239 7.01 -11.38 -8.22
CA TRP A 239 7.70 -11.74 -6.99
C TRP A 239 9.18 -11.38 -7.10
N LYS A 240 9.79 -10.81 -6.06
CA LYS A 240 11.21 -10.46 -6.01
C LYS A 240 11.99 -11.52 -5.25
N LYS A 241 13.06 -12.05 -5.84
CA LYS A 241 13.98 -12.97 -5.16
C LYS A 241 14.67 -12.27 -3.99
N ILE A 242 14.78 -12.98 -2.88
CA ILE A 242 15.47 -12.49 -1.67
C ILE A 242 16.47 -13.51 -1.14
N ASN A 243 17.45 -13.00 -0.40
CA ASN A 243 18.33 -13.83 0.40
C ASN A 243 17.66 -14.04 1.76
N HIS A 244 17.05 -15.21 1.97
CA HIS A 244 16.44 -15.54 3.25
C HIS A 244 17.48 -16.21 4.18
N PRO A 245 17.74 -15.67 5.39
CA PRO A 245 18.82 -16.15 6.25
C PRO A 245 18.65 -17.60 6.72
N GLU A 246 17.41 -18.07 6.81
CA GLU A 246 17.08 -19.43 7.25
C GLU A 246 17.05 -20.45 6.11
N ASN A 247 17.29 -20.03 4.87
CA ASN A 247 17.27 -20.94 3.72
C ASN A 247 18.54 -21.80 3.68
N LYS A 248 18.47 -22.99 4.26
CA LYS A 248 19.55 -23.98 4.26
C LYS A 248 19.48 -24.98 3.09
N VAL A 249 18.38 -24.96 2.33
CA VAL A 249 18.06 -25.97 1.32
C VAL A 249 18.52 -25.53 -0.08
N GLY A 250 18.90 -24.26 -0.25
CA GLY A 250 19.35 -23.71 -1.53
C GLY A 250 18.22 -23.43 -2.52
N MET A 251 16.96 -23.61 -2.12
CA MET A 251 15.80 -23.29 -2.93
C MET A 251 15.64 -21.77 -3.13
N PRO A 252 15.25 -21.29 -4.31
CA PRO A 252 14.92 -19.88 -4.51
C PRO A 252 13.81 -19.40 -3.56
N VAL A 253 14.07 -18.29 -2.85
CA VAL A 253 13.08 -17.65 -1.97
C VAL A 253 12.65 -16.33 -2.60
N PHE A 254 11.34 -16.10 -2.59
CA PHE A 254 10.73 -14.91 -3.15
C PHE A 254 9.80 -14.25 -2.15
N GLN A 255 9.66 -12.94 -2.25
CA GLN A 255 8.64 -12.16 -1.55
C GLN A 255 7.86 -11.31 -2.55
N ARG A 256 6.71 -10.78 -2.15
CA ARG A 256 5.98 -9.81 -2.97
C ARG A 256 6.86 -8.59 -3.27
N ALA A 257 6.84 -8.09 -4.51
CA ALA A 257 7.46 -6.80 -4.82
C ALA A 257 6.85 -5.67 -3.99
N LEU A 258 5.53 -5.76 -3.79
CA LEU A 258 4.79 -4.99 -2.80
C LEU A 258 4.46 -5.87 -1.59
N ASP A 259 5.25 -5.79 -0.52
CA ASP A 259 4.91 -6.38 0.79
C ASP A 259 3.66 -5.73 1.42
N LEU A 260 2.49 -6.11 0.90
CA LEU A 260 1.17 -5.78 1.40
C LEU A 260 0.69 -6.84 2.41
N PRO A 261 -0.15 -6.46 3.39
CA PRO A 261 -0.78 -7.44 4.25
C PRO A 261 -1.85 -8.21 3.46
N GLU A 262 -1.75 -9.53 3.45
CA GLU A 262 -2.74 -10.44 2.84
C GLU A 262 -3.70 -10.97 3.93
N TYR A 263 -5.01 -10.76 3.73
CA TYR A 263 -6.06 -11.18 4.69
C TYR A 263 -6.71 -12.52 4.32
N HIS A 264 -6.51 -12.98 3.08
CA HIS A 264 -7.04 -14.23 2.56
C HIS A 264 -5.90 -15.15 2.21
N ASP A 265 -6.07 -16.44 2.51
CA ASP A 265 -5.14 -17.45 2.03
C ASP A 265 -5.18 -17.50 0.49
N SER A 266 -4.00 -17.47 -0.11
CA SER A 266 -3.77 -17.47 -1.55
C SER A 266 -2.82 -18.59 -1.98
N PHE A 267 -2.62 -19.61 -1.13
CA PHE A 267 -1.76 -20.74 -1.43
C PHE A 267 -2.18 -21.45 -2.73
N GLY A 268 -1.19 -21.66 -3.60
CA GLY A 268 -1.31 -22.49 -4.78
C GLY A 268 -0.10 -23.39 -4.88
N LYS A 269 -0.31 -24.69 -5.09
CA LYS A 269 0.79 -25.65 -5.21
C LYS A 269 1.70 -25.29 -6.39
N ILE A 270 1.10 -25.10 -7.58
CA ILE A 270 1.79 -24.72 -8.82
C ILE A 270 1.34 -23.32 -9.18
N ALA A 271 2.31 -22.41 -9.33
CA ALA A 271 2.05 -21.04 -9.73
C ALA A 271 1.47 -20.98 -11.16
N SER A 272 0.55 -20.05 -11.39
CA SER A 272 -0.01 -19.87 -12.73
C SER A 272 1.05 -19.40 -13.73
N ARG A 273 0.83 -19.63 -15.03
CA ARG A 273 1.70 -19.06 -16.08
C ARG A 273 1.74 -17.52 -16.09
N GLY A 274 0.77 -16.86 -15.44
CA GLY A 274 0.76 -15.40 -15.27
C GLY A 274 1.59 -14.91 -14.08
N THR A 275 2.08 -15.81 -13.23
CA THR A 275 2.89 -15.47 -12.06
C THR A 275 4.35 -15.33 -12.47
N ALA A 276 4.92 -14.15 -12.26
CA ALA A 276 6.32 -13.87 -12.61
C ALA A 276 7.21 -13.90 -11.36
N PHE A 277 8.35 -14.59 -11.47
CA PHE A 277 9.40 -14.66 -10.46
C PHE A 277 10.65 -13.91 -10.93
N PHE A 278 10.84 -12.69 -10.45
CA PHE A 278 11.97 -11.84 -10.80
C PHE A 278 13.20 -12.18 -9.95
N GLN A 279 14.27 -12.63 -10.60
CA GLN A 279 15.53 -13.04 -9.96
C GLN A 279 16.67 -12.02 -10.11
N GLY A 280 16.38 -10.84 -10.68
CA GLY A 280 17.41 -9.96 -11.23
C GLY A 280 17.95 -10.54 -12.53
N ALA A 281 18.04 -9.72 -13.57
CA ALA A 281 18.79 -10.07 -14.77
C ALA A 281 19.75 -8.90 -15.01
N ARG A 282 21.06 -9.16 -14.99
CA ARG A 282 22.01 -8.19 -15.52
C ARG A 282 21.97 -8.33 -17.03
N VAL A 283 21.92 -7.20 -17.73
CA VAL A 283 22.20 -7.17 -19.17
C VAL A 283 23.60 -7.73 -19.41
N ALA A 284 24.54 -7.48 -18.49
CA ALA A 284 25.86 -8.08 -18.49
C ALA A 284 25.88 -9.62 -18.44
N ASP A 285 24.91 -10.26 -17.78
CA ASP A 285 24.86 -11.73 -17.62
C ASP A 285 24.35 -12.44 -18.89
N ARG A 286 23.84 -11.69 -19.87
CA ARG A 286 23.21 -12.23 -21.09
C ARG A 286 24.08 -12.10 -22.35
N GLY A 287 25.27 -11.53 -22.21
CA GLY A 287 26.09 -11.14 -23.36
C GLY A 287 25.56 -9.87 -24.03
N SER A 288 26.43 -9.22 -24.80
CA SER A 288 26.13 -7.98 -25.51
C SER A 288 24.87 -8.12 -26.37
N ILE A 289 23.89 -7.23 -26.19
CA ILE A 289 22.66 -7.13 -27.00
C ILE A 289 23.03 -6.94 -28.48
N ASP A 290 24.20 -6.36 -28.76
CA ASP A 290 24.74 -6.11 -30.10
C ASP A 290 25.99 -6.94 -30.45
N GLY A 291 26.29 -8.00 -29.68
CA GLY A 291 27.32 -8.97 -30.06
C GLY A 291 28.78 -8.49 -30.05
N GLU A 292 29.17 -7.44 -29.31
CA GLU A 292 30.60 -7.03 -29.24
C GLU A 292 31.26 -7.08 -27.86
N ARG A 293 32.55 -7.49 -27.92
CA ARG A 293 33.50 -7.85 -26.87
C ARG A 293 34.35 -6.68 -26.31
N TYR A 294 34.05 -5.42 -26.60
CA TYR A 294 34.94 -4.31 -26.22
C TYR A 294 34.23 -3.00 -25.82
N GLY A 295 34.48 -2.51 -24.59
CA GLY A 295 34.57 -1.07 -24.29
C GLY A 295 33.39 -0.34 -23.64
N GLY A 296 32.32 -1.05 -23.25
CA GLY A 296 31.20 -0.46 -22.49
C GLY A 296 31.36 -0.61 -20.98
N ILE A 297 30.80 0.33 -20.20
CA ILE A 297 30.64 0.17 -18.75
C ILE A 297 29.19 -0.06 -18.37
N VAL A 298 29.01 -0.85 -17.32
CA VAL A 298 27.72 -1.04 -16.65
C VAL A 298 27.79 -0.35 -15.30
N VAL A 299 26.94 0.66 -15.12
CA VAL A 299 26.78 1.35 -13.85
C VAL A 299 25.57 0.77 -13.13
N GLN A 300 25.80 0.17 -11.96
CA GLN A 300 24.72 -0.28 -11.10
C GLN A 300 24.03 0.94 -10.50
N VAL A 301 22.74 1.08 -10.81
CA VAL A 301 21.89 2.09 -10.22
C VAL A 301 21.58 1.63 -8.80
N PRO A 302 21.86 2.45 -7.77
CA PRO A 302 21.48 2.12 -6.40
C PRO A 302 19.98 1.86 -6.29
N GLU A 303 19.56 1.01 -5.34
CA GLU A 303 18.14 0.71 -5.07
C GLU A 303 17.31 1.98 -4.77
N GLN A 304 17.98 3.07 -4.38
CA GLN A 304 17.43 4.41 -4.29
C GLN A 304 17.99 5.27 -5.43
N ALA A 305 17.23 5.37 -6.52
CA ALA A 305 17.44 6.37 -7.54
C ALA A 305 16.20 7.26 -7.64
N LEU A 306 16.37 8.55 -7.40
CA LEU A 306 15.34 9.54 -7.69
C LEU A 306 15.27 9.73 -9.20
N PHE A 307 14.23 9.18 -9.83
CA PHE A 307 13.88 9.54 -11.19
C PHE A 307 13.21 10.91 -11.14
N GLY A 308 13.96 11.97 -11.46
CA GLY A 308 13.42 13.31 -11.63
C GLY A 308 12.86 13.49 -13.03
N THR A 309 11.73 14.20 -13.14
CA THR A 309 11.32 14.83 -14.39
C THR A 309 11.93 16.22 -14.46
N ALA A 310 12.41 16.62 -15.63
CA ALA A 310 12.90 17.97 -15.85
C ALA A 310 12.14 18.58 -17.01
N ASP A 311 11.51 19.73 -16.74
CA ASP A 311 10.59 20.41 -17.66
C ASP A 311 11.32 21.18 -18.78
N GLY A 312 12.65 21.11 -18.82
CA GLY A 312 13.51 21.82 -19.77
C GLY A 312 14.32 20.86 -20.63
N VAL A 313 14.06 20.87 -21.93
CA VAL A 313 14.95 20.28 -22.95
C VAL A 313 15.92 21.37 -23.43
N PRO A 314 17.23 21.08 -23.56
CA PRO A 314 17.88 19.79 -23.38
C PRO A 314 18.32 19.52 -21.93
N LEU A 315 18.12 18.28 -21.50
CA LEU A 315 18.64 17.78 -20.24
C LEU A 315 20.17 17.67 -20.30
N TYR A 316 20.87 18.27 -19.34
CA TYR A 316 22.33 18.25 -19.28
C TYR A 316 22.81 17.30 -18.18
N PHE A 317 23.51 16.23 -18.57
CA PHE A 317 24.04 15.21 -17.66
C PHE A 317 25.58 15.14 -17.77
N PRO A 318 26.31 16.09 -17.17
CA PRO A 318 27.75 16.23 -17.37
C PRO A 318 28.53 14.96 -17.03
N LYS A 319 28.15 14.29 -15.93
CA LYS A 319 28.79 13.03 -15.51
C LYS A 319 28.52 11.87 -16.46
N VAL A 320 27.33 11.80 -17.06
CA VAL A 320 27.04 10.80 -18.10
C VAL A 320 27.84 11.11 -19.36
N GLY A 321 28.00 12.40 -19.70
CA GLY A 321 28.86 12.85 -20.78
C GLY A 321 30.34 12.52 -20.56
N GLU A 322 30.86 12.68 -19.35
CA GLU A 322 32.22 12.25 -18.96
C GLU A 322 32.39 10.73 -19.14
N LEU A 323 31.42 9.94 -18.66
CA LEU A 323 31.45 8.48 -18.82
C LEU A 323 31.36 8.04 -20.29
N LEU A 324 30.60 8.74 -21.13
CA LEU A 324 30.53 8.50 -22.57
C LEU A 324 31.78 8.99 -23.33
N ALA A 325 32.54 9.93 -22.75
CA ALA A 325 33.83 10.34 -23.30
C ALA A 325 34.94 9.31 -22.95
N GLU A 326 34.85 8.68 -21.78
CA GLU A 326 35.79 7.65 -21.32
C GLU A 326 35.46 6.25 -21.85
N HIS A 327 34.17 5.97 -22.07
CA HIS A 327 33.65 4.67 -22.49
C HIS A 327 32.76 4.81 -23.72
N ARG A 328 32.84 3.84 -24.64
CA ARG A 328 32.06 3.87 -25.88
C ARG A 328 30.55 3.75 -25.65
N SER A 329 30.17 3.11 -24.55
CA SER A 329 28.78 2.98 -24.12
C SER A 329 28.70 2.90 -22.60
N VAL A 330 27.60 3.42 -22.07
CA VAL A 330 27.28 3.39 -20.63
C VAL A 330 25.88 2.82 -20.49
N ALA A 331 25.77 1.66 -19.84
CA ALA A 331 24.49 1.06 -19.49
C ALA A 331 24.21 1.26 -18.00
N PHE A 332 23.02 1.75 -17.66
CA PHE A 332 22.57 1.88 -16.27
C PHE A 332 21.64 0.72 -15.95
N GLU A 333 22.05 -0.15 -15.02
CA GLU A 333 21.25 -1.30 -14.61
C GLU A 333 20.55 -1.01 -13.28
N SER A 334 19.22 -1.09 -13.27
CA SER A 334 18.45 -1.10 -12.02
C SER A 334 18.23 -2.53 -11.54
N THR A 335 18.46 -2.75 -10.25
CA THR A 335 18.15 -4.02 -9.57
C THR A 335 16.68 -4.13 -9.16
N SER A 336 15.91 -3.05 -9.29
CA SER A 336 14.47 -3.04 -9.08
C SER A 336 13.72 -3.25 -10.40
N LEU A 337 12.57 -3.93 -10.33
CA LEU A 337 11.64 -3.99 -11.46
C LEU A 337 11.20 -2.55 -11.75
N SER A 338 11.18 -2.08 -12.99
CA SER A 338 10.60 -0.77 -13.30
C SER A 338 9.94 -0.88 -14.66
N SER A 339 8.63 -1.07 -14.71
CA SER A 339 7.92 -0.99 -15.98
C SER A 339 7.78 0.48 -16.36
N THR A 340 8.51 0.90 -17.37
CA THR A 340 8.22 2.14 -18.11
C THR A 340 7.45 1.75 -19.36
N SER A 341 6.21 2.20 -19.48
CA SER A 341 5.32 1.92 -20.62
C SER A 341 5.71 2.65 -21.92
N THR A 342 6.82 3.39 -21.96
CA THR A 342 7.21 4.23 -23.10
C THR A 342 8.66 4.08 -23.56
N CYS A 343 9.37 3.04 -23.13
CA CYS A 343 10.60 2.64 -23.81
C CYS A 343 10.52 1.16 -24.13
N GLU A 344 10.69 0.84 -25.42
CA GLU A 344 11.13 -0.47 -25.90
C GLU A 344 12.50 -0.79 -25.28
N ALA A 345 12.50 -1.07 -23.98
CA ALA A 345 13.55 -1.83 -23.34
C ALA A 345 12.95 -3.23 -23.18
N GLU A 346 13.52 -4.20 -23.88
CA GLU A 346 13.17 -5.61 -23.73
C GLU A 346 13.44 -6.07 -22.30
N TYR A 347 12.46 -5.87 -21.42
CA TYR A 347 12.40 -6.59 -20.16
C TYR A 347 12.01 -8.03 -20.49
N PHE A 348 12.99 -8.91 -20.53
CA PHE A 348 12.76 -10.35 -20.56
C PHE A 348 12.21 -10.81 -19.21
N ILE A 349 10.90 -10.67 -19.07
CA ILE A 349 10.09 -11.62 -18.32
C ILE A 349 10.37 -12.98 -18.95
N LYS A 350 10.68 -14.01 -18.15
CA LYS A 350 10.68 -15.40 -18.63
C LYS A 350 9.22 -15.74 -18.97
N ARG A 351 8.74 -15.23 -20.10
CA ARG A 351 7.51 -15.68 -20.74
C ARG A 351 7.86 -17.05 -21.29
N GLY A 352 7.21 -18.09 -20.80
CA GLY A 352 7.34 -19.42 -21.36
C GLY A 352 7.05 -19.35 -22.86
N SER A 353 8.10 -19.47 -23.66
CA SER A 353 8.03 -19.62 -25.10
C SER A 353 7.61 -21.06 -25.41
N TRP A 354 6.67 -21.21 -26.35
CA TRP A 354 6.72 -22.35 -27.26
C TRP A 354 7.65 -21.99 -28.41
#